data_AF-A0A7X8SYB5-F1
#
_entry.id   AF-A0A7X8SYB5-F1
#
_cell.length_a   1.000
_cell.length_b   1.000
_cell.length_c   1.000
_cell.angle_alpha   90.00
_cell.angle_beta   90.00
_cell.angle_gamma   90.00
#
_symmetry.space_group_name_H-M   'P 1'
#
loop_
_entity.id
_entity.type
_entity.pdbx_description
1 polymer ?
#
loop_
_entity_poly.entity_id
_entity_poly.type
_entity_poly.pdbx_seq_one_letter_code
_entity_poly.pdbx_strand_id
1 'polypeptide(L)'
;MLVRVLVIAGIIAAAATQVPALVNGYQEHAAQPAPVETASLAPQKVAAPVSYGSVMLRADAGGHYQGDFTINGRSVHGLVDTGATYVAMNESTARSLGFSSVDLDYRYQVQTANGISRVAHVKLDRLEIGTIRVRDVDAVVAKDNALSTTLIGMSFMQKLNSFAVQNGNLLLKQ
;
A
#
# COMPACT_ATOMS: atom_id res chain seq x y z
N MET A 1 52.56 -80.50 -46.61
CA MET A 1 53.59 -80.07 -47.57
C MET A 1 53.01 -78.99 -48.45
N LEU A 2 53.83 -77.97 -48.77
CA LEU A 2 53.61 -76.87 -49.73
C LEU A 2 52.67 -75.72 -49.27
N VAL A 3 53.19 -74.64 -48.67
CA VAL A 3 53.88 -73.46 -49.28
C VAL A 3 52.83 -72.42 -49.73
N ARG A 4 52.52 -71.38 -48.92
CA ARG A 4 53.19 -70.05 -48.83
C ARG A 4 53.51 -69.41 -50.19
N VAL A 5 52.69 -68.47 -50.66
CA VAL A 5 53.07 -67.30 -51.50
C VAL A 5 51.93 -66.27 -51.31
N LEU A 6 52.08 -65.18 -50.54
CA LEU A 6 52.61 -63.84 -50.92
C LEU A 6 51.71 -63.16 -52.00
N VAL A 7 51.32 -61.87 -52.02
CA VAL A 7 51.80 -60.63 -51.38
C VAL A 7 50.97 -59.44 -51.95
N ILE A 8 50.67 -58.42 -51.12
CA ILE A 8 50.56 -56.94 -51.40
C ILE A 8 49.51 -56.44 -52.43
N ALA A 9 48.82 -55.31 -52.33
CA ALA A 9 48.40 -54.32 -51.32
C ALA A 9 47.64 -53.22 -52.11
N GLY A 10 46.72 -52.45 -51.51
CA GLY A 10 46.50 -51.07 -51.95
C GLY A 10 45.08 -50.50 -51.94
N ILE A 11 44.83 -49.65 -50.93
CA ILE A 11 44.18 -48.32 -51.02
C ILE A 11 42.65 -48.24 -51.26
N ILE A 12 41.94 -47.94 -50.16
CA ILE A 12 40.99 -46.83 -49.89
C ILE A 12 39.99 -46.37 -50.99
N ALA A 13 38.76 -46.11 -50.51
CA ALA A 13 37.65 -45.32 -51.09
C ALA A 13 36.65 -46.15 -51.92
N ALA A 14 35.32 -46.02 -51.78
CA ALA A 14 34.46 -45.22 -50.92
C ALA A 14 33.02 -45.77 -51.07
N ALA A 15 32.20 -45.54 -50.04
CA ALA A 15 30.76 -45.27 -50.11
C ALA A 15 29.85 -46.19 -50.97
N ALA A 16 29.10 -47.07 -50.32
CA ALA A 16 27.66 -47.30 -50.58
C ALA A 16 27.09 -48.41 -49.67
N THR A 17 27.18 -48.26 -48.35
CA THR A 17 26.40 -49.09 -47.41
C THR A 17 25.14 -48.32 -47.03
N GLN A 18 24.16 -48.29 -47.92
CA GLN A 18 22.80 -47.92 -47.56
C GLN A 18 21.94 -49.18 -47.55
N VAL A 19 21.55 -49.62 -46.36
CA VAL A 19 20.18 -49.90 -45.89
C VAL A 19 20.36 -50.44 -44.45
N PRO A 20 19.90 -49.70 -43.42
CA PRO A 20 18.87 -50.34 -42.61
C PRO A 20 17.76 -49.40 -42.09
N ALA A 21 16.54 -49.92 -42.26
CA ALA A 21 15.49 -50.00 -41.24
C ALA A 21 14.95 -48.70 -40.63
N LEU A 22 13.85 -48.23 -41.22
CA LEU A 22 12.84 -47.36 -40.61
C LEU A 22 12.13 -48.04 -39.42
N VAL A 23 12.80 -48.28 -38.28
CA VAL A 23 12.14 -48.83 -37.07
C VAL A 23 12.57 -48.19 -35.73
N ASN A 24 13.52 -47.25 -35.69
CA ASN A 24 14.04 -46.73 -34.40
C ASN A 24 13.50 -45.35 -33.94
N GLY A 25 12.48 -44.79 -34.59
CA GLY A 25 12.00 -43.42 -34.28
C GLY A 25 11.16 -43.25 -33.00
N TYR A 26 10.83 -44.33 -32.27
CA TYR A 26 9.91 -44.25 -31.13
C TYR A 26 10.57 -44.27 -29.74
N GLN A 27 11.91 -44.33 -29.66
CA GLN A 27 12.62 -44.38 -28.37
C GLN A 27 13.74 -43.37 -28.25
N GLU A 28 13.47 -42.08 -28.48
CA GLU A 28 14.26 -41.02 -27.85
C GLU A 28 13.38 -39.77 -27.70
N HIS A 29 12.44 -39.80 -26.76
CA HIS A 29 12.00 -38.63 -25.98
C HIS A 29 11.49 -39.18 -24.64
N ALA A 30 12.36 -39.91 -23.92
CA ALA A 30 12.19 -40.01 -22.48
C ALA A 30 12.51 -38.60 -21.93
N ALA A 31 11.45 -37.81 -21.72
CA ALA A 31 11.56 -36.51 -21.09
C ALA A 31 12.34 -36.66 -19.78
N GLN A 32 13.51 -36.04 -19.74
CA GLN A 32 14.29 -35.91 -18.53
C GLN A 32 13.40 -35.17 -17.52
N PRO A 33 13.06 -35.75 -16.35
CA PRO A 33 12.27 -35.01 -15.37
C PRO A 33 13.08 -33.77 -14.99
N ALA A 34 12.47 -32.60 -15.21
CA ALA A 34 13.05 -31.32 -14.81
C ALA A 34 13.46 -31.39 -13.33
N PRO A 35 14.56 -30.73 -12.93
CA PRO A 35 14.89 -30.61 -11.51
C PRO A 35 13.67 -30.08 -10.78
N VAL A 36 13.21 -30.82 -9.77
CA VAL A 36 12.13 -30.37 -8.89
C VAL A 36 12.69 -29.16 -8.14
N GLU A 37 12.43 -27.97 -8.67
CA GLU A 37 12.69 -26.72 -7.98
C GLU A 37 11.86 -26.77 -6.70
N THR A 38 12.57 -27.03 -5.60
CA THR A 38 11.94 -27.10 -4.29
C THR A 38 11.49 -25.69 -4.00
N ALA A 39 10.21 -25.41 -4.22
CA ALA A 39 9.60 -24.14 -3.91
C ALA A 39 9.78 -23.90 -2.41
N SER A 40 10.81 -23.14 -2.05
CA SER A 40 11.03 -22.65 -0.71
C SER A 40 9.84 -21.76 -0.38
N LEU A 41 8.93 -22.27 0.43
CA LEU A 41 7.87 -21.48 1.04
C LEU A 41 8.57 -20.49 1.98
N ALA A 42 8.96 -19.34 1.43
CA ALA A 42 9.34 -18.20 2.24
C ALA A 42 8.24 -18.00 3.31
N PRO A 43 8.59 -17.79 4.59
CA PRO A 43 7.59 -17.62 5.62
C PRO A 43 6.62 -16.53 5.18
N GLN A 44 5.36 -16.90 4.92
CA GLN A 44 4.31 -15.91 4.75
C GLN A 44 4.32 -15.10 6.03
N LYS A 45 4.68 -13.81 5.93
CA LYS A 45 4.58 -12.85 7.02
C LYS A 45 3.13 -12.88 7.46
N VAL A 46 2.84 -13.63 8.53
CA VAL A 46 1.52 -13.72 9.12
C VAL A 46 1.13 -12.27 9.43
N ALA A 47 0.13 -11.75 8.71
CA ALA A 47 -0.36 -10.41 8.95
C ALA A 47 -0.77 -10.36 10.42
N ALA A 48 -0.26 -9.38 11.16
CA ALA A 48 -0.63 -9.21 12.55
C ALA A 48 -2.16 -9.18 12.66
N PRO A 49 -2.75 -9.81 13.69
CA PRO A 49 -4.21 -9.82 13.87
C PRO A 49 -4.71 -8.38 13.82
N VAL A 50 -5.62 -8.10 12.87
CA VAL A 50 -6.25 -6.80 12.73
C VAL A 50 -7.12 -6.59 13.95
N SER A 51 -6.71 -5.70 14.85
CA SER A 51 -7.57 -5.29 15.95
C SER A 51 -8.69 -4.42 15.38
N TYR A 52 -9.90 -4.98 15.32
CA TYR A 52 -11.08 -4.23 14.89
C TYR A 52 -11.35 -3.11 15.90
N GLY A 53 -11.59 -1.90 15.38
CA GLY A 53 -11.85 -0.72 16.19
C GLY A 53 -10.61 -0.14 16.88
N SER A 54 -9.39 -0.58 16.57
CA SER A 54 -8.18 0.02 17.14
C SER A 54 -7.10 0.28 16.10
N VAL A 55 -6.46 1.43 16.23
CA VAL A 55 -5.34 1.86 15.39
C VAL A 55 -4.23 2.39 16.27
N MET A 56 -2.99 2.03 15.93
CA MET A 56 -1.79 2.56 16.56
C MET A 56 -1.01 3.39 15.54
N LEU A 57 -0.76 4.66 15.87
CA LEU A 57 0.08 5.56 15.09
C LEU A 57 1.42 5.73 15.81
N ARG A 58 2.51 5.49 15.10
CA ARG A 58 3.85 5.77 15.61
C ARG A 58 4.15 7.24 15.39
N ALA A 59 4.80 7.87 16.37
CA ALA A 59 5.29 9.22 16.17
C ALA A 59 6.33 9.27 15.04
N ASP A 60 6.34 10.37 14.29
CA ASP A 60 7.41 10.68 13.33
C ASP A 60 8.70 11.11 14.07
N ALA A 61 9.73 11.48 13.29
CA ALA A 61 11.00 11.95 13.85
C ALA A 61 10.87 13.23 14.71
N GLY A 62 9.81 14.02 14.49
CA GLY A 62 9.50 15.24 15.24
C GLY A 62 8.59 15.01 16.45
N GLY A 63 8.16 13.77 16.71
CA GLY A 63 7.23 13.44 17.80
C GLY A 63 5.75 13.63 17.46
N HIS A 64 5.41 13.93 16.20
CA HIS A 64 4.04 14.14 15.75
C HIS A 64 3.39 12.83 15.31
N TYR A 65 2.08 12.72 15.48
CA TYR A 65 1.31 11.58 15.00
C TYR A 65 0.59 11.96 13.71
N GLN A 66 0.87 11.22 12.65
CA GLN A 66 0.24 11.43 11.34
C GLN A 66 -0.17 10.10 10.73
N GLY A 67 -1.08 10.15 9.77
CA GLY A 67 -1.56 8.95 9.09
C GLY A 67 -2.41 9.30 7.88
N ASP A 68 -2.70 8.27 7.08
CA ASP A 68 -3.60 8.39 5.95
C ASP A 68 -5.02 8.07 6.41
N PHE A 69 -5.87 9.10 6.40
CA PHE A 69 -7.27 9.02 6.75
C PHE A 69 -8.10 8.89 5.49
N THR A 70 -9.26 8.21 5.57
CA THR A 70 -10.25 8.27 4.50
C THR A 70 -11.38 9.20 4.92
N ILE A 71 -11.50 10.34 4.25
CA ILE A 71 -12.53 11.36 4.50
C ILE A 71 -13.47 11.36 3.30
N ASN A 72 -14.77 11.20 3.54
CA ASN A 72 -15.80 11.12 2.49
C ASN A 72 -15.40 10.19 1.32
N GLY A 73 -14.71 9.08 1.62
CA GLY A 73 -14.26 8.10 0.63
C GLY A 73 -12.95 8.41 -0.09
N ARG A 74 -12.21 9.46 0.30
CA ARG A 74 -10.93 9.85 -0.30
C ARG A 74 -9.80 9.85 0.71
N SER A 75 -8.63 9.36 0.29
CA SER A 75 -7.43 9.35 1.14
C SER A 75 -6.90 10.77 1.33
N VAL A 76 -6.67 11.16 2.58
CA VAL A 76 -6.14 12.46 3.01
C VAL A 76 -5.09 12.21 4.08
N HIS A 77 -3.88 12.70 3.85
CA HIS A 77 -2.85 12.69 4.88
C HIS A 77 -3.21 13.72 5.97
N GLY A 78 -3.24 13.27 7.23
CA GLY A 78 -3.67 14.07 8.36
C GLY A 78 -2.66 14.03 9.51
N LEU A 79 -2.43 15.19 10.11
CA LEU A 79 -1.68 15.37 11.34
C LEU A 79 -2.65 15.40 12.53
N VAL A 80 -2.46 14.56 13.53
CA VAL A 80 -3.26 14.61 14.75
C VAL A 80 -2.85 15.81 15.60
N ASP A 81 -3.82 16.69 15.89
CA ASP A 81 -3.61 17.91 16.65
C ASP A 81 -4.70 18.07 17.71
N THR A 82 -4.37 17.72 18.96
CA THR A 82 -5.26 17.89 20.11
C THR A 82 -5.52 19.35 20.48
N GLY A 83 -4.74 20.29 19.95
CA GLY A 83 -4.96 21.73 20.09
C GLY A 83 -6.03 22.27 19.15
N ALA A 84 -6.36 21.55 18.08
CA ALA A 84 -7.42 21.92 17.15
C ALA A 84 -8.79 21.44 17.68
N THR A 85 -9.75 22.36 17.83
CA THR A 85 -11.12 22.01 18.24
C THR A 85 -11.82 21.14 17.19
N TYR A 86 -11.69 21.51 15.91
CA TYR A 86 -12.31 20.83 14.78
C TYR A 86 -11.26 20.12 13.92
N VAL A 87 -11.69 19.17 13.08
CA VAL A 87 -10.88 18.77 11.93
C VAL A 87 -10.72 20.00 11.04
N ALA A 88 -9.49 20.35 10.68
CA ALA A 88 -9.21 21.53 9.87
C ALA A 88 -8.55 21.12 8.57
N MET A 89 -9.03 21.66 7.45
CA MET A 89 -8.47 21.41 6.12
C MET A 89 -8.49 22.67 5.28
N ASN A 90 -7.74 22.68 4.20
CA ASN A 90 -7.76 23.79 3.26
C ASN A 90 -8.84 23.63 2.18
N GLU A 91 -9.06 24.70 1.42
CA GLU A 91 -10.11 24.80 0.40
C GLU A 91 -9.89 23.78 -0.72
N SER A 92 -8.63 23.58 -1.13
CA SER A 92 -8.26 22.59 -2.13
C SER A 92 -8.59 21.16 -1.69
N THR A 93 -8.25 20.78 -0.45
CA THR A 93 -8.63 19.49 0.13
C THR A 93 -10.15 19.37 0.23
N ALA A 94 -10.86 20.37 0.77
CA ALA A 94 -12.32 20.34 0.89
C ALA A 94 -13.01 20.13 -0.47
N ARG A 95 -12.54 20.82 -1.53
CA ARG A 95 -13.03 20.60 -2.90
C ARG A 95 -12.78 19.19 -3.39
N SER A 96 -11.59 18.65 -3.13
CA SER A 96 -11.29 17.26 -3.49
C SER A 96 -12.26 16.29 -2.82
N LEU A 97 -12.74 16.60 -1.60
CA LEU A 97 -13.72 15.82 -0.83
C LEU A 97 -15.18 16.00 -1.28
N GLY A 98 -15.43 16.86 -2.28
CA GLY A 98 -16.76 17.08 -2.85
C GLY A 98 -17.49 18.31 -2.33
N PHE A 99 -16.87 19.14 -1.48
CA PHE A 99 -17.46 20.41 -1.07
C PHE A 99 -17.32 21.45 -2.19
N SER A 100 -18.44 22.04 -2.58
CA SER A 100 -18.50 23.09 -3.59
C SER A 100 -18.33 24.48 -2.97
N SER A 101 -18.12 25.51 -3.80
CA SER A 101 -18.01 26.89 -3.30
C SER A 101 -19.27 27.38 -2.57
N VAL A 102 -20.44 26.78 -2.83
CA VAL A 102 -21.70 27.12 -2.14
C VAL A 102 -21.71 26.55 -0.71
N ASP A 103 -21.02 25.44 -0.48
CA ASP A 103 -20.90 24.82 0.85
C ASP A 103 -19.90 25.57 1.76
N LEU A 104 -19.01 26.38 1.15
CA LEU A 104 -17.89 27.03 1.84
C LEU A 104 -18.21 28.49 2.21
N ASP A 105 -19.09 28.68 3.18
CA ASP A 105 -19.42 29.99 3.75
C ASP A 105 -18.38 30.44 4.81
N TYR A 106 -17.43 31.28 4.42
CA TYR A 106 -16.32 31.79 5.24
C TYR A 106 -16.74 32.88 6.26
N ARG A 107 -17.84 32.66 6.97
CA ARG A 107 -18.38 33.60 7.96
C ARG A 107 -17.90 33.34 9.39
N TYR A 108 -17.36 32.16 9.68
CA TYR A 108 -16.91 31.80 11.03
C TYR A 108 -15.48 32.28 11.25
N GLN A 109 -15.14 32.55 12.50
CA GLN A 109 -13.81 32.98 12.92
C GLN A 109 -13.20 31.95 13.86
N VAL A 110 -11.93 31.65 13.66
CA VAL A 110 -11.13 30.83 14.58
C VAL A 110 -9.90 31.60 15.02
N GLN A 111 -9.58 31.49 16.30
CA GLN A 111 -8.34 32.02 16.84
C GLN A 111 -7.21 31.03 16.57
N THR A 112 -6.17 31.48 15.87
CA THR A 112 -4.96 30.70 15.61
C THR A 112 -3.76 31.41 16.22
N ALA A 113 -2.59 30.76 16.21
CA ALA A 113 -1.34 31.38 16.60
C ALA A 113 -1.00 32.64 15.77
N ASN A 114 -1.43 32.68 14.52
CA ASN A 114 -1.21 33.81 13.60
C ASN A 114 -2.32 34.87 13.68
N GLY A 115 -3.22 34.77 14.66
CA GLY A 115 -4.37 35.67 14.84
C GLY A 115 -5.70 35.04 14.40
N ILE A 116 -6.69 35.90 14.18
CA ILE A 116 -8.05 35.51 13.79
C ILE A 116 -8.08 35.19 12.30
N SER A 117 -8.58 34.01 11.93
CA SER A 117 -8.78 33.60 10.54
C SER A 117 -10.25 33.30 10.26
N ARG A 118 -10.71 33.62 9.05
CA ARG A 118 -12.06 33.26 8.59
C ARG A 118 -12.07 31.86 8.01
N VAL A 119 -13.05 31.06 8.42
CA VAL A 119 -13.22 29.68 7.99
C VAL A 119 -14.67 29.39 7.63
N ALA A 120 -14.87 28.41 6.76
CA ALA A 120 -16.17 27.80 6.54
C ALA A 120 -16.35 26.60 7.48
N HIS A 121 -17.54 26.42 8.03
CA HIS A 121 -17.86 25.26 8.84
C HIS A 121 -18.62 24.24 7.98
N VAL A 122 -18.13 23.01 7.94
CA VAL A 122 -18.73 21.91 7.17
C VAL A 122 -18.85 20.67 8.06
N LYS A 123 -19.65 19.71 7.62
CA LYS A 123 -19.75 18.40 8.27
C LYS A 123 -19.24 17.33 7.33
N LEU A 124 -18.30 16.53 7.81
CA LEU A 124 -17.80 15.35 7.12
C LEU A 124 -18.78 14.21 7.37
N ASP A 125 -19.30 13.62 6.30
CA ASP A 125 -20.18 12.46 6.39
C ASP A 125 -19.47 11.28 7.07
N ARG A 126 -18.17 11.15 6.79
CA ARG A 126 -17.37 10.01 7.22
C ARG A 126 -15.89 10.33 7.31
N LEU A 127 -15.27 9.93 8.41
CA LEU A 127 -13.83 10.01 8.63
C LEU A 127 -13.34 8.69 9.22
N GLU A 128 -12.33 8.10 8.57
CA GLU A 128 -11.85 6.76 8.85
C GLU A 128 -10.34 6.71 8.99
N ILE A 129 -9.86 5.78 9.81
CA ILE A 129 -8.45 5.37 9.83
C ILE A 129 -8.36 3.90 10.20
N GLY A 130 -7.65 3.10 9.40
CA GLY A 130 -7.60 1.65 9.58
C GLY A 130 -8.99 1.04 9.67
N THR A 131 -9.32 0.42 10.81
CA THR A 131 -10.63 -0.19 11.07
C THR A 131 -11.63 0.74 11.76
N ILE A 132 -11.23 1.97 12.14
CA ILE A 132 -12.07 2.96 12.81
C ILE A 132 -12.86 3.76 11.77
N ARG A 133 -14.16 3.91 11.99
CA ARG A 133 -15.07 4.66 11.10
C ARG A 133 -16.02 5.52 11.89
N VAL A 134 -15.85 6.83 11.79
CA VAL A 134 -16.66 7.82 12.50
C VAL A 134 -17.51 8.60 11.49
N ARG A 135 -18.70 9.03 11.90
CA ARG A 135 -19.64 9.81 11.07
C ARG A 135 -19.92 11.18 11.67
N ASP A 136 -20.43 12.07 10.82
CA ASP A 136 -20.95 13.38 11.20
C ASP A 136 -19.92 14.21 11.98
N VAL A 137 -18.70 14.29 11.45
CA VAL A 137 -17.56 14.98 12.09
C VAL A 137 -17.57 16.44 11.69
N ASP A 138 -17.63 17.33 12.67
CA ASP A 138 -17.56 18.77 12.43
C ASP A 138 -16.15 19.17 11.99
N ALA A 139 -16.07 19.96 10.93
CA ALA A 139 -14.81 20.39 10.35
C ALA A 139 -14.85 21.86 9.93
N VAL A 140 -13.68 22.47 9.87
CA VAL A 140 -13.49 23.83 9.36
C VAL A 140 -12.60 23.83 8.13
N VAL A 141 -12.95 24.68 7.18
CA VAL A 141 -12.23 24.88 5.93
C VAL A 141 -11.60 26.26 5.94
N ALA A 142 -10.28 26.31 5.93
CA ALA A 142 -9.52 27.54 5.78
C ALA A 142 -9.20 27.81 4.31
N LYS A 143 -8.77 29.04 4.01
CA LYS A 143 -8.18 29.36 2.70
C LYS A 143 -6.83 28.64 2.55
N ASP A 144 -6.45 28.31 1.32
CA ASP A 144 -5.24 27.52 1.02
C ASP A 144 -3.95 28.15 1.54
N ASN A 145 -3.89 29.48 1.63
CA ASN A 145 -2.74 30.20 2.18
C ASN A 145 -2.67 30.20 3.72
N ALA A 146 -3.75 29.79 4.41
CA ALA A 146 -3.84 29.84 5.87
C ALA A 146 -3.56 28.47 6.53
N LEU A 147 -3.65 27.37 5.76
CA LEU A 147 -3.42 26.03 6.27
C LEU A 147 -2.82 25.13 5.19
N SER A 148 -1.65 24.56 5.46
CA SER A 148 -0.91 23.71 4.52
C SER A 148 -1.22 22.22 4.65
N THR A 149 -1.57 21.75 5.85
CA THR A 149 -1.82 20.33 6.13
C THR A 149 -3.18 20.13 6.79
N THR A 150 -3.79 18.96 6.59
CA THR A 150 -5.04 18.62 7.28
C THR A 150 -4.75 18.27 8.74
N LEU A 151 -5.47 18.91 9.66
CA LEU A 151 -5.37 18.66 11.09
C LEU A 151 -6.55 17.82 11.55
N ILE A 152 -6.27 16.73 12.26
CA ILE A 152 -7.24 15.84 12.86
C ILE A 152 -7.43 16.27 14.31
N GLY A 153 -8.44 17.12 14.52
CA GLY A 153 -8.73 17.75 15.79
C GLY A 153 -9.71 16.99 16.67
N MET A 154 -10.10 17.65 17.77
CA MET A 154 -10.90 17.07 18.84
C MET A 154 -12.31 16.63 18.42
N SER A 155 -12.93 17.29 17.44
CA SER A 155 -14.21 16.85 16.83
C SER A 155 -14.22 15.40 16.31
N PHE A 156 -13.07 14.87 15.89
CA PHE A 156 -12.89 13.45 15.58
C PHE A 156 -12.53 12.66 16.84
N MET A 157 -11.52 13.13 17.59
CA MET A 157 -10.97 12.39 18.73
C MET A 157 -12.01 12.10 19.82
N GLN A 158 -12.94 13.03 20.05
CA GLN A 158 -14.02 12.89 21.04
C GLN A 158 -15.12 11.91 20.63
N LYS A 159 -15.15 11.49 19.36
CA LYS A 159 -16.08 10.45 18.89
C LYS A 159 -15.52 9.03 19.03
N LEU A 160 -14.26 8.92 19.48
CA LEU A 160 -13.63 7.65 19.83
C LEU A 160 -13.99 7.28 21.27
N ASN A 161 -14.01 5.99 21.59
CA ASN A 161 -14.13 5.51 22.97
C ASN A 161 -12.93 5.96 23.83
N SER A 162 -11.73 5.93 23.23
CA SER A 162 -10.53 6.48 23.87
C SER A 162 -9.43 6.80 22.86
N PHE A 163 -8.55 7.71 23.25
CA PHE A 163 -7.25 7.91 22.62
C PHE A 163 -6.20 8.10 23.71
N ALA A 164 -5.02 7.53 23.55
CA ALA A 164 -3.95 7.64 24.54
C ALA A 164 -2.57 7.54 23.89
N VAL A 165 -1.61 8.30 24.43
CA VAL A 165 -0.20 8.17 24.07
C VAL A 165 0.45 7.16 25.02
N GLN A 166 1.03 6.09 24.48
CA GLN A 166 1.70 5.03 25.24
C GLN A 166 2.96 4.58 24.48
N ASN A 167 4.11 4.59 25.17
CA ASN A 167 5.40 4.13 24.62
C ASN A 167 5.75 4.78 23.27
N GLY A 168 5.47 6.08 23.11
CA GLY A 168 5.71 6.82 21.87
C GLY A 168 4.74 6.52 20.72
N ASN A 169 3.62 5.84 21.00
CA ASN A 169 2.57 5.57 20.04
C ASN A 169 1.26 6.19 20.49
N LEU A 170 0.49 6.72 19.55
CA LEU A 170 -0.89 7.14 19.77
C LEU A 170 -1.81 5.96 19.47
N LEU A 171 -2.51 5.49 20.49
CA LEU A 171 -3.52 4.44 20.39
C LEU A 171 -4.90 5.09 20.28
N LEU A 172 -5.64 4.73 19.23
CA LEU A 172 -7.01 5.14 18.97
C LEU A 172 -7.93 3.92 19.14
N LYS A 173 -9.08 4.10 19.80
CA LYS A 173 -10.08 3.04 19.98
C LYS A 173 -11.50 3.55 19.77
N GLN A 174 -12.25 2.85 18.92
CA GLN A 174 -13.68 3.05 18.69
C GLN A 174 -14.54 2.15 19.58
#